data_AF-A0A1H0TJZ6-F1
#
_entry.id   AF-A0A1H0TJZ6-F1
#
_cell.length_a   1.000
_cell.length_b   1.000
_cell.length_c   1.000
_cell.angle_alpha   90.00
_cell.angle_beta   90.00
_cell.angle_gamma   90.00
#
_symmetry.space_group_name_H-M   'P 1'
#
loop_
_entity.id
_entity.type
_entity.pdbx_description
1 polymer ?
#
loop_
_entity_poly.entity_id
_entity_poly.type
_entity_poly.pdbx_seq_one_letter_code
_entity_poly.pdbx_strand_id
1 'polypeptide(L)'
;MIDEVRGRADAGDRAAQRELPGLLITHGLFDELRDRADSGDPTSARLWIQLLELLERTDDLRARGAYGPLSRVLAKQGRLDDLRALAAESQQAMHALVGILVARDEVDEVRLLADAGHAPAIGALPQLLADHGLIDELRTRAHAGDSRARRLEVDHLVRHAAITELRTLAEDRYAAEQLITVLVDAGEIEDATDVARAGARPGFSNRRFRERLASLLAKQGLETELRQRLAAGEQEARDGLITLLYTQRRVDDLREVDGELARIRVIDLLGVLGRADELRTLTEAGDSRARSELVGLHVRLGQETELAALADAGNGYAASKLAEILAARGDEDALRARADAGDDTAARKLDHLLHTQGRHEDLRARAEAGDTYAASFLAATLPDDDTLSARAKAGDLTALHRWMDRLVESQDIDQFRDLDHDHARQRFGRFLSALGREDELRARAEADLPFAVDAWTNHLAEAGREDELRDFVDRTGRGRWRLAEVLLERGHFTELAHRARQGDRHAGMKLRFHLDPPFDDNPENRVRPSS
;
A
#
# COMPACT_ATOMS: atom_id res chain seq x y z
N MET A 1 -32.76 26.14 -5.07
CA MET A 1 -31.80 25.13 -5.60
C MET A 1 -32.45 23.76 -5.66
N ILE A 2 -32.87 23.14 -4.53
CA ILE A 2 -33.55 21.84 -4.57
C ILE A 2 -34.90 21.87 -5.32
N ASP A 3 -35.71 22.92 -5.15
CA ASP A 3 -37.02 23.02 -5.83
C ASP A 3 -36.90 23.17 -7.36
N GLU A 4 -35.81 23.76 -7.83
CA GLU A 4 -35.51 23.90 -9.26
C GLU A 4 -35.09 22.55 -9.86
N VAL A 5 -34.23 21.81 -9.17
CA VAL A 5 -33.84 20.44 -9.56
C VAL A 5 -35.07 19.51 -9.50
N ARG A 6 -35.94 19.68 -8.50
CA ARG A 6 -37.20 18.92 -8.39
C ARG A 6 -38.09 19.17 -9.60
N GLY A 7 -38.37 20.42 -9.95
CA GLY A 7 -39.20 20.77 -11.12
C GLY A 7 -38.62 20.25 -12.44
N ARG A 8 -37.30 20.26 -12.60
CA ARG A 8 -36.64 19.67 -13.77
C ARG A 8 -36.72 18.14 -13.80
N ALA A 9 -36.55 17.48 -12.65
CA ALA A 9 -36.67 16.03 -12.54
C ALA A 9 -38.10 15.55 -12.84
N ASP A 10 -39.11 16.30 -12.35
CA ASP A 10 -40.54 16.08 -12.64
C ASP A 10 -40.85 16.27 -14.12
N ALA A 11 -40.16 17.21 -14.79
CA ALA A 11 -40.26 17.43 -16.23
C ALA A 11 -39.49 16.40 -17.09
N GLY A 12 -38.83 15.40 -16.47
CA GLY A 12 -38.14 14.31 -17.16
C GLY A 12 -36.66 14.56 -17.48
N ASP A 13 -36.03 15.57 -16.88
CA ASP A 13 -34.59 15.81 -17.03
C ASP A 13 -33.77 14.72 -16.33
N ARG A 14 -33.03 13.91 -17.11
CA ARG A 14 -32.21 12.80 -16.62
C ARG A 14 -31.07 13.22 -15.69
N ALA A 15 -30.48 14.40 -15.90
CA ALA A 15 -29.43 14.89 -15.01
C ALA A 15 -30.03 15.28 -13.66
N ALA A 16 -31.18 15.96 -13.68
CA ALA A 16 -31.92 16.31 -12.47
C ALA A 16 -32.44 15.06 -11.73
N GLN A 17 -32.90 14.03 -12.45
CA GLN A 17 -33.30 12.74 -11.86
C GLN A 17 -32.15 11.98 -11.19
N ARG A 18 -30.91 12.17 -11.64
CA ARG A 18 -29.71 11.61 -10.97
C ARG A 18 -29.28 12.43 -9.75
N GLU A 19 -29.41 13.75 -9.81
CA GLU A 19 -28.96 14.66 -8.75
C GLU A 19 -29.96 14.77 -7.58
N LEU A 20 -31.26 14.77 -7.89
CA LEU A 20 -32.34 14.99 -6.92
C LEU A 20 -32.27 14.01 -5.73
N PRO A 21 -32.09 12.69 -5.91
CA PRO A 21 -32.05 11.76 -4.78
C PRO A 21 -30.96 12.06 -3.75
N GLY A 22 -29.77 12.49 -4.22
CA GLY A 22 -28.69 12.92 -3.33
C GLY A 22 -29.03 14.21 -2.58
N LEU A 23 -29.73 15.15 -3.24
CA LEU A 23 -30.23 16.36 -2.58
C LEU A 23 -31.31 16.04 -1.55
N LEU A 24 -32.22 15.09 -1.82
CA LEU A 24 -33.23 14.66 -0.86
C LEU A 24 -32.58 14.12 0.42
N ILE A 25 -31.50 13.33 0.31
CA ILE A 25 -30.72 12.86 1.48
C ILE A 25 -30.07 14.04 2.21
N THR A 26 -29.44 14.96 1.46
CA THR A 26 -28.76 16.13 2.04
C THR A 26 -29.71 17.03 2.84
N HIS A 27 -30.97 17.08 2.42
CA HIS A 27 -32.02 17.87 3.05
C HIS A 27 -32.93 17.05 4.00
N GLY A 28 -32.64 15.77 4.23
CA GLY A 28 -33.42 14.91 5.14
C GLY A 28 -34.83 14.55 4.65
N LEU A 29 -35.13 14.75 3.36
CA LEU A 29 -36.43 14.51 2.73
C LEU A 29 -36.61 13.02 2.36
N PHE A 30 -36.52 12.14 3.35
CA PHE A 30 -36.52 10.70 3.15
C PHE A 30 -37.88 10.12 2.71
N ASP A 31 -38.99 10.75 3.11
CA ASP A 31 -40.31 10.33 2.66
C ASP A 31 -40.48 10.56 1.15
N GLU A 32 -40.02 11.72 0.66
CA GLU A 32 -39.99 11.99 -0.79
C GLU A 32 -39.04 11.02 -1.53
N LEU A 33 -37.89 10.66 -0.94
CA LEU A 33 -36.98 9.66 -1.51
C LEU A 33 -37.65 8.28 -1.62
N ARG A 34 -38.38 7.87 -0.58
CA ARG A 34 -39.12 6.61 -0.55
C ARG A 34 -40.23 6.60 -1.60
N ASP A 35 -41.04 7.65 -1.66
CA ASP A 35 -42.19 7.72 -2.56
C ASP A 35 -41.73 7.69 -4.04
N ARG A 36 -40.57 8.30 -4.34
CA ARG A 36 -39.94 8.22 -5.67
C ARG A 36 -39.34 6.86 -5.97
N ALA A 37 -38.73 6.20 -4.99
CA ALA A 37 -38.29 4.81 -5.13
C ALA A 37 -39.47 3.88 -5.46
N ASP A 38 -40.62 4.07 -4.81
CA ASP A 38 -41.83 3.28 -5.06
C ASP A 38 -42.51 3.62 -6.39
N SER A 39 -42.32 4.85 -6.87
CA SER A 39 -42.74 5.28 -8.21
C SER A 39 -41.82 4.78 -9.34
N GLY A 40 -40.76 4.03 -9.01
CA GLY A 40 -39.87 3.39 -9.98
C GLY A 40 -38.65 4.22 -10.41
N ASP A 41 -38.29 5.29 -9.70
CA ASP A 41 -37.00 5.98 -9.97
C ASP A 41 -35.82 5.09 -9.52
N PRO A 42 -34.97 4.62 -10.45
CA PRO A 42 -33.90 3.69 -10.13
C PRO A 42 -32.84 4.29 -9.19
N THR A 43 -32.59 5.61 -9.26
CA THR A 43 -31.57 6.26 -8.43
C THR A 43 -32.08 6.40 -6.99
N SER A 44 -33.34 6.83 -6.82
CA SER A 44 -34.00 6.84 -5.51
C SER A 44 -34.14 5.44 -4.92
N ALA A 45 -34.49 4.43 -5.73
CA ALA A 45 -34.61 3.05 -5.26
C ALA A 45 -33.30 2.49 -4.71
N ARG A 46 -32.18 2.70 -5.43
CA ARG A 46 -30.85 2.31 -4.96
C ARG A 46 -30.50 2.98 -3.63
N LEU A 47 -30.60 4.31 -3.57
CA LEU A 47 -30.20 5.07 -2.38
C LEU A 47 -31.10 4.80 -1.17
N TRP A 48 -32.39 4.57 -1.41
CA TRP A 48 -33.32 4.18 -0.37
C TRP A 48 -32.99 2.80 0.21
N ILE A 49 -32.67 1.81 -0.64
CA ILE A 49 -32.21 0.49 -0.18
C ILE A 49 -30.91 0.60 0.64
N GLN A 50 -29.94 1.40 0.18
CA GLN A 50 -28.70 1.63 0.92
C GLN A 50 -28.97 2.32 2.27
N LEU A 51 -29.91 3.28 2.34
CA LEU A 51 -30.31 3.92 3.59
C LEU A 51 -31.01 2.94 4.54
N LEU A 52 -31.91 2.08 4.03
CA LEU A 52 -32.55 1.05 4.85
C LEU A 52 -31.55 0.03 5.40
N GLU A 53 -30.56 -0.36 4.60
CA GLU A 53 -29.46 -1.22 5.03
C GLU A 53 -28.64 -0.57 6.15
N LEU A 54 -28.25 0.70 5.97
CA LEU A 54 -27.51 1.47 6.96
C LEU A 54 -28.26 1.63 8.28
N LEU A 55 -29.58 1.75 8.20
CA LEU A 55 -30.49 1.87 9.35
C LEU A 55 -30.98 0.51 9.88
N GLU A 56 -30.47 -0.61 9.33
CA GLU A 56 -30.79 -1.99 9.70
C GLU A 56 -32.30 -2.33 9.70
N ARG A 57 -33.03 -1.78 8.72
CA ARG A 57 -34.49 -1.92 8.59
C ARG A 57 -34.88 -3.22 7.87
N THR A 58 -34.79 -4.35 8.56
CA THR A 58 -34.96 -5.70 7.94
C THR A 58 -36.32 -5.91 7.29
N ASP A 59 -37.41 -5.45 7.91
CA ASP A 59 -38.76 -5.67 7.38
C ASP A 59 -39.02 -4.86 6.11
N ASP A 60 -38.52 -3.62 6.09
CA ASP A 60 -38.61 -2.71 4.94
C ASP A 60 -37.78 -3.24 3.74
N LEU A 61 -36.61 -3.85 4.02
CA LEU A 61 -35.78 -4.51 3.00
C LEU A 61 -36.45 -5.78 2.45
N ARG A 62 -37.07 -6.59 3.32
CA ARG A 62 -37.78 -7.81 2.95
C ARG A 62 -39.00 -7.49 2.08
N ALA A 63 -39.81 -6.49 2.45
CA ALA A 63 -40.97 -6.06 1.68
C ALA A 63 -40.64 -5.62 0.25
N ARG A 64 -39.40 -5.14 0.02
CA ARG A 64 -38.91 -4.70 -1.29
C ARG A 64 -38.17 -5.78 -2.09
N GLY A 65 -38.02 -6.99 -1.55
CA GLY A 65 -37.24 -8.05 -2.20
C GLY A 65 -35.74 -7.75 -2.30
N ALA A 66 -35.22 -6.83 -1.47
CA ALA A 66 -33.81 -6.43 -1.46
C ALA A 66 -32.95 -7.46 -0.69
N TYR A 67 -32.90 -8.69 -1.19
CA TYR A 67 -32.36 -9.84 -0.45
C TYR A 67 -30.85 -9.80 -0.19
N GLY A 68 -30.06 -9.12 -1.03
CA GLY A 68 -28.62 -8.92 -0.78
C GLY A 68 -28.33 -8.02 0.42
N PRO A 69 -28.84 -6.78 0.45
CA PRO A 69 -28.78 -5.92 1.63
C PRO A 69 -29.38 -6.58 2.88
N LEU A 70 -30.53 -7.25 2.74
CA LEU A 70 -31.16 -7.97 3.84
C LEU A 70 -30.25 -9.07 4.41
N SER A 71 -29.60 -9.87 3.56
CA SER A 71 -28.71 -10.92 4.04
C SER A 71 -27.50 -10.36 4.79
N ARG A 72 -26.94 -9.22 4.38
CA ARG A 72 -25.86 -8.54 5.11
C ARG A 72 -26.30 -8.04 6.48
N VAL A 73 -27.48 -7.44 6.60
CA VAL A 73 -28.03 -6.99 7.89
C VAL A 73 -28.30 -8.18 8.81
N LEU A 74 -28.96 -9.22 8.32
CA LEU A 74 -29.24 -10.42 9.13
C LEU A 74 -27.95 -11.12 9.57
N ALA A 75 -26.92 -11.14 8.72
CA ALA A 75 -25.61 -11.69 9.05
C ALA A 75 -24.92 -10.90 10.16
N LYS A 76 -24.91 -9.57 10.07
CA LYS A 76 -24.39 -8.68 11.11
C LYS A 76 -25.10 -8.89 12.46
N GLN A 77 -26.41 -9.13 12.42
CA GLN A 77 -27.23 -9.37 13.61
C GLN A 77 -27.17 -10.82 14.13
N GLY A 78 -26.51 -11.75 13.42
CA GLY A 78 -26.42 -13.16 13.81
C GLY A 78 -27.76 -13.92 13.72
N ARG A 79 -28.74 -13.41 12.97
CA ARG A 79 -30.08 -14.00 12.81
C ARG A 79 -30.07 -15.17 11.82
N LEU A 80 -29.49 -16.30 12.27
CA LEU A 80 -29.20 -17.45 11.41
C LEU A 80 -30.46 -18.12 10.83
N ASP A 81 -31.53 -18.24 11.60
CA ASP A 81 -32.77 -18.89 11.13
C ASP A 81 -33.47 -18.08 10.03
N ASP A 82 -33.46 -16.76 10.15
CA ASP A 82 -33.94 -15.86 9.08
C ASP A 82 -33.08 -15.98 7.81
N LEU A 83 -31.76 -16.16 7.95
CA LEU A 83 -30.86 -16.38 6.83
C LEU A 83 -31.06 -17.74 6.17
N ARG A 84 -31.30 -18.80 6.94
CA ARG A 84 -31.62 -20.14 6.43
C ARG A 84 -32.89 -20.12 5.59
N ALA A 85 -33.94 -19.47 6.09
CA ALA A 85 -35.18 -19.29 5.33
C ALA A 85 -34.93 -18.52 4.02
N LEU A 86 -34.12 -17.45 4.08
CA LEU A 86 -33.80 -16.63 2.91
C LEU A 86 -32.88 -17.32 1.89
N ALA A 87 -32.02 -18.24 2.33
CA ALA A 87 -31.08 -18.95 1.49
C ALA A 87 -31.77 -19.87 0.46
N ALA A 88 -33.00 -20.30 0.73
CA ALA A 88 -33.83 -21.02 -0.23
C ALA A 88 -34.26 -20.15 -1.43
N GLU A 89 -34.33 -18.83 -1.24
CA GLU A 89 -34.83 -17.88 -2.24
C GLU A 89 -33.72 -17.05 -2.90
N SER A 90 -32.53 -16.99 -2.30
CA SER A 90 -31.44 -16.11 -2.76
C SER A 90 -30.06 -16.74 -2.63
N GLN A 91 -29.32 -16.77 -3.74
CA GLN A 91 -27.90 -17.16 -3.78
C GLN A 91 -27.01 -16.26 -2.91
N GLN A 92 -27.37 -14.97 -2.80
CA GLN A 92 -26.63 -14.02 -1.95
C GLN A 92 -26.85 -14.31 -0.45
N ALA A 93 -28.05 -14.76 -0.08
CA ALA A 93 -28.32 -15.21 1.28
C ALA A 93 -27.63 -16.55 1.57
N MET A 94 -27.57 -17.46 0.60
CA MET A 94 -26.79 -18.70 0.70
C MET A 94 -25.30 -18.42 0.95
N HIS A 95 -24.71 -17.47 0.21
CA HIS A 95 -23.32 -17.07 0.43
C HIS A 95 -23.09 -16.48 1.84
N ALA A 96 -23.99 -15.61 2.31
CA ALA A 96 -23.92 -15.04 3.66
C ALA A 96 -24.07 -16.12 4.75
N LEU A 97 -25.01 -17.06 4.58
CA LEU A 97 -25.22 -18.19 5.47
C LEU A 97 -23.95 -19.05 5.58
N VAL A 98 -23.39 -19.51 4.45
CA VAL A 98 -22.17 -20.31 4.44
C VAL A 98 -21.01 -19.56 5.11
N GLY A 99 -20.86 -18.26 4.89
CA GLY A 99 -19.85 -17.45 5.56
C GLY A 99 -19.96 -17.46 7.08
N ILE A 100 -21.18 -17.39 7.64
CA ILE A 100 -21.41 -17.46 9.08
C ILE A 100 -21.17 -18.88 9.60
N LEU A 101 -21.65 -19.91 8.89
CA LEU A 101 -21.45 -21.30 9.28
C LEU A 101 -19.94 -21.64 9.34
N VAL A 102 -19.16 -21.18 8.37
CA VAL A 102 -17.69 -21.31 8.37
C VAL A 102 -17.07 -20.58 9.56
N ALA A 103 -17.49 -19.34 9.84
CA ALA A 103 -16.97 -18.58 10.99
C ALA A 103 -17.34 -19.19 12.35
N ARG A 104 -18.42 -19.97 12.42
CA ARG A 104 -18.88 -20.71 13.61
C ARG A 104 -18.37 -22.15 13.64
N ASP A 105 -17.61 -22.57 12.64
CA ASP A 105 -17.05 -23.91 12.53
C ASP A 105 -18.12 -25.02 12.43
N GLU A 106 -19.27 -24.71 11.83
CA GLU A 106 -20.40 -25.64 11.65
C GLU A 106 -20.21 -26.53 10.41
N VAL A 107 -19.18 -27.40 10.45
CA VAL A 107 -18.73 -28.24 9.31
C VAL A 107 -19.84 -29.14 8.76
N ASP A 108 -20.68 -29.72 9.62
CA ASP A 108 -21.72 -30.65 9.20
C ASP A 108 -22.79 -30.00 8.32
N GLU A 109 -23.21 -28.78 8.67
CA GLU A 109 -24.20 -28.04 7.85
C GLU A 109 -23.57 -27.58 6.54
N VAL A 110 -22.32 -27.12 6.55
CA VAL A 110 -21.59 -26.77 5.32
C VAL A 110 -21.41 -28.01 4.42
N ARG A 111 -21.16 -29.19 5.00
CA ARG A 111 -21.07 -30.46 4.26
C ARG A 111 -22.39 -30.79 3.57
N LEU A 112 -23.51 -30.75 4.29
CA LEU A 112 -24.84 -30.98 3.72
C LEU A 112 -25.15 -30.01 2.57
N LEU A 113 -24.80 -28.73 2.74
CA LEU A 113 -24.99 -27.73 1.68
C LEU A 113 -24.10 -27.98 0.45
N ALA A 114 -22.86 -28.41 0.66
CA ALA A 114 -21.94 -28.72 -0.44
C ALA A 114 -22.41 -29.96 -1.22
N ASP A 115 -22.89 -30.98 -0.52
CA ASP A 115 -23.41 -32.21 -1.12
C ASP A 115 -24.75 -31.98 -1.83
N ALA A 116 -25.53 -30.99 -1.38
CA ALA A 116 -26.71 -30.49 -2.09
C ALA A 116 -26.37 -29.65 -3.35
N GLY A 117 -25.08 -29.40 -3.64
CA GLY A 117 -24.63 -28.71 -4.84
C GLY A 117 -24.51 -27.18 -4.72
N HIS A 118 -24.56 -26.62 -3.50
CA HIS A 118 -24.45 -25.18 -3.32
C HIS A 118 -22.99 -24.71 -3.52
N ALA A 119 -22.75 -23.92 -4.58
CA ALA A 119 -21.42 -23.46 -4.97
C ALA A 119 -20.61 -22.76 -3.85
N PRO A 120 -21.21 -21.89 -2.99
CA PRO A 120 -20.47 -21.31 -1.87
C PRO A 120 -19.97 -22.36 -0.86
N ALA A 121 -20.79 -23.37 -0.57
CA ALA A 121 -20.42 -24.45 0.35
C ALA A 121 -19.37 -25.38 -0.26
N ILE A 122 -19.49 -25.73 -1.55
CA ILE A 122 -18.47 -26.49 -2.29
C ILE A 122 -17.12 -25.77 -2.23
N GLY A 123 -17.09 -24.45 -2.39
CA GLY A 123 -15.86 -23.66 -2.34
C GLY A 123 -15.26 -23.50 -0.94
N ALA A 124 -16.08 -23.54 0.11
CA ALA A 124 -15.65 -23.32 1.50
C ALA A 124 -15.27 -24.61 2.24
N LEU A 125 -16.00 -25.71 2.01
CA LEU A 125 -15.84 -26.98 2.72
C LEU A 125 -14.40 -27.53 2.69
N PRO A 126 -13.65 -27.52 1.56
CA PRO A 126 -12.29 -28.05 1.53
C PRO A 126 -11.37 -27.39 2.56
N GLN A 127 -11.53 -26.08 2.81
CA GLN A 127 -10.73 -25.39 3.82
C GLN A 127 -11.08 -25.86 5.23
N LEU A 128 -12.38 -25.95 5.56
CA LEU A 128 -12.83 -26.47 6.85
C LEU A 128 -12.33 -27.90 7.10
N LEU A 129 -12.43 -28.79 6.12
CA LEU A 129 -11.93 -30.16 6.24
C LEU A 129 -10.42 -30.19 6.52
N ALA A 130 -9.65 -29.32 5.85
CA ALA A 130 -8.21 -29.21 6.07
C ALA A 130 -7.87 -28.68 7.47
N ASP A 131 -8.62 -27.69 7.96
CA ASP A 131 -8.43 -27.09 9.29
C ASP A 131 -8.76 -28.11 10.41
N HIS A 132 -9.74 -29.00 10.19
CA HIS A 132 -10.11 -30.10 11.09
C HIS A 132 -9.26 -31.37 10.92
N GLY A 133 -8.33 -31.40 9.97
CA GLY A 133 -7.52 -32.59 9.70
C GLY A 133 -8.29 -33.78 9.10
N LEU A 134 -9.45 -33.54 8.49
CA LEU A 134 -10.28 -34.56 7.82
C LEU A 134 -9.76 -34.86 6.41
N ILE A 135 -8.51 -35.36 6.34
CA ILE A 135 -7.76 -35.52 5.08
C ILE A 135 -8.35 -36.60 4.17
N ASP A 136 -8.92 -37.68 4.72
CA ASP A 136 -9.56 -38.74 3.92
C ASP A 136 -10.78 -38.23 3.15
N GLU A 137 -11.56 -37.35 3.77
CA GLU A 137 -12.71 -36.70 3.11
C GLU A 137 -12.21 -35.73 2.04
N LEU A 138 -11.17 -34.94 2.35
CA LEU A 138 -10.54 -34.02 1.39
C LEU A 138 -10.02 -34.75 0.15
N ARG A 139 -9.32 -35.87 0.33
CA ARG A 139 -8.84 -36.77 -0.73
C ARG A 139 -9.99 -37.31 -1.57
N THR A 140 -11.06 -37.79 -0.91
CA THR A 140 -12.25 -38.28 -1.60
C THR A 140 -12.84 -37.22 -2.53
N ARG A 141 -12.98 -35.98 -2.05
CA ARG A 141 -13.48 -34.86 -2.86
C ARG A 141 -12.51 -34.45 -3.98
N ALA A 142 -11.21 -34.49 -3.70
CA ALA A 142 -10.18 -34.24 -4.70
C ALA A 142 -10.20 -35.27 -5.85
N HIS A 143 -10.52 -36.54 -5.57
CA HIS A 143 -10.72 -37.57 -6.59
C HIS A 143 -12.05 -37.40 -7.34
N ALA A 144 -13.07 -36.82 -6.71
CA ALA A 144 -14.34 -36.47 -7.35
C ALA A 144 -14.26 -35.24 -8.28
N GLY A 145 -13.10 -34.57 -8.36
CA GLY A 145 -12.84 -33.44 -9.27
C GLY A 145 -12.82 -32.06 -8.60
N ASP A 146 -12.91 -31.98 -7.27
CA ASP A 146 -12.79 -30.73 -6.54
C ASP A 146 -11.33 -30.23 -6.58
N SER A 147 -11.09 -29.19 -7.40
CA SER A 147 -9.76 -28.62 -7.59
C SER A 147 -9.21 -27.93 -6.34
N ARG A 148 -10.07 -27.41 -5.46
CA ARG A 148 -9.63 -26.78 -4.21
C ARG A 148 -9.25 -27.84 -3.19
N ALA A 149 -10.03 -28.92 -3.11
CA ALA A 149 -9.68 -30.08 -2.30
C ALA A 149 -8.34 -30.70 -2.75
N ARG A 150 -8.12 -30.84 -4.07
CA ARG A 150 -6.84 -31.32 -4.62
C ARG A 150 -5.66 -30.45 -4.19
N ARG A 151 -5.81 -29.12 -4.24
CA ARG A 151 -4.74 -28.20 -3.80
C ARG A 151 -4.41 -28.40 -2.32
N LEU A 152 -5.42 -28.43 -1.46
CA LEU A 152 -5.22 -28.56 -0.01
C LEU A 152 -4.70 -29.95 0.40
N GLU A 153 -5.07 -31.01 -0.33
CA GLU A 153 -4.47 -32.34 -0.19
C GLU A 153 -2.96 -32.26 -0.48
N VAL A 154 -2.57 -31.68 -1.63
CA VAL A 154 -1.17 -31.51 -1.99
C VAL A 154 -0.42 -30.67 -0.93
N ASP A 155 -1.00 -29.57 -0.46
CA ASP A 155 -0.39 -28.73 0.58
C ASP A 155 -0.21 -29.48 1.91
N HIS A 156 -1.15 -30.37 2.25
CA HIS A 156 -0.99 -31.26 3.40
C HIS A 156 0.17 -32.25 3.20
N LEU A 157 0.28 -32.89 2.02
CA LEU A 157 1.35 -33.82 1.70
C LEU A 157 2.73 -33.14 1.70
N VAL A 158 2.83 -31.92 1.17
CA VAL A 158 4.05 -31.10 1.18
C VAL A 158 4.49 -30.81 2.61
N ARG A 159 3.57 -30.37 3.49
CA ARG A 159 3.87 -30.10 4.90
C ARG A 159 4.41 -31.32 5.65
N HIS A 160 4.01 -32.53 5.26
CA HIS A 160 4.45 -33.79 5.87
C HIS A 160 5.56 -34.48 5.08
N ALA A 161 6.13 -33.83 4.05
CA ALA A 161 7.15 -34.39 3.15
C ALA A 161 6.80 -35.78 2.59
N ALA A 162 5.51 -36.00 2.29
CA ALA A 162 4.98 -37.27 1.77
C ALA A 162 5.30 -37.42 0.26
N ILE A 163 6.59 -37.55 -0.07
CA ILE A 163 7.10 -37.58 -1.45
C ILE A 163 6.47 -38.72 -2.26
N THR A 164 6.29 -39.91 -1.69
CA THR A 164 5.70 -41.05 -2.39
C THR A 164 4.28 -40.77 -2.85
N GLU A 165 3.46 -40.17 -1.99
CA GLU A 165 2.07 -39.81 -2.33
C GLU A 165 2.04 -38.68 -3.37
N LEU A 166 2.89 -37.65 -3.20
CA LEU A 166 3.04 -36.58 -4.20
C LEU A 166 3.44 -37.10 -5.58
N ARG A 167 4.32 -38.12 -5.65
CA ARG A 167 4.71 -38.77 -6.92
C ARG A 167 3.51 -39.42 -7.62
N THR A 168 2.59 -40.04 -6.87
CA THR A 168 1.36 -40.61 -7.47
C THR A 168 0.44 -39.55 -8.07
N LEU A 169 0.51 -38.32 -7.54
CA LEU A 169 -0.28 -37.19 -8.02
C LEU A 169 0.43 -36.36 -9.08
N ALA A 170 1.62 -36.75 -9.56
CA ALA A 170 2.44 -35.94 -10.47
C ALA A 170 1.82 -35.66 -11.86
N GLU A 171 0.73 -36.32 -12.23
CA GLU A 171 -0.07 -35.93 -13.40
C GLU A 171 -0.82 -34.61 -13.19
N ASP A 172 -1.13 -34.27 -11.92
CA ASP A 172 -1.68 -32.98 -11.56
C ASP A 172 -0.58 -31.91 -11.59
N ARG A 173 -0.86 -30.82 -12.31
CA ARG A 173 0.09 -29.73 -12.52
C ARG A 173 0.58 -29.11 -11.21
N TYR A 174 -0.33 -28.92 -10.26
CA TYR A 174 0.02 -28.29 -8.99
C TYR A 174 0.85 -29.25 -8.14
N ALA A 175 0.45 -30.51 -8.06
CA ALA A 175 1.21 -31.55 -7.37
C ALA A 175 2.64 -31.70 -7.92
N ALA A 176 2.81 -31.71 -9.24
CA ALA A 176 4.13 -31.78 -9.86
C ALA A 176 5.03 -30.57 -9.53
N GLU A 177 4.47 -29.36 -9.52
CA GLU A 177 5.20 -28.14 -9.15
C GLU A 177 5.66 -28.17 -7.68
N GLN A 178 4.80 -28.64 -6.78
CA GLN A 178 5.13 -28.78 -5.37
C GLN A 178 6.13 -29.92 -5.14
N LEU A 179 5.97 -31.05 -5.84
CA LEU A 179 6.90 -32.17 -5.77
C LEU A 179 8.32 -31.75 -6.16
N ILE A 180 8.50 -30.95 -7.23
CA ILE A 180 9.82 -30.39 -7.59
C ILE A 180 10.42 -29.61 -6.43
N THR A 181 9.62 -28.80 -5.73
CA THR A 181 10.10 -27.98 -4.61
C THR A 181 10.56 -28.87 -3.44
N VAL A 182 9.74 -29.83 -3.04
CA VAL A 182 10.07 -30.77 -1.96
C VAL A 182 11.33 -31.60 -2.30
N LEU A 183 11.46 -32.08 -3.53
CA LEU A 183 12.64 -32.84 -3.97
C LEU A 183 13.91 -31.98 -3.94
N VAL A 184 13.82 -30.71 -4.34
CA VAL A 184 14.97 -29.77 -4.27
C VAL A 184 15.39 -29.52 -2.83
N ASP A 185 14.44 -29.33 -1.92
CA ASP A 185 14.72 -29.11 -0.50
C ASP A 185 15.29 -30.37 0.17
N ALA A 186 14.88 -31.56 -0.28
CA ALA A 186 15.45 -32.84 0.12
C ALA A 186 16.83 -33.13 -0.51
N GLY A 187 17.29 -32.33 -1.47
CA GLY A 187 18.55 -32.54 -2.19
C GLY A 187 18.47 -33.58 -3.33
N GLU A 188 17.28 -34.09 -3.66
CA GLU A 188 17.01 -35.02 -4.77
C GLU A 188 16.91 -34.27 -6.11
N ILE A 189 18.01 -33.61 -6.52
CA ILE A 189 18.04 -32.72 -7.70
C ILE A 189 17.79 -33.49 -9.02
N GLU A 190 18.18 -34.76 -9.10
CA GLU A 190 17.96 -35.61 -10.28
C GLU A 190 16.47 -35.92 -10.47
N ASP A 191 15.81 -36.43 -9.42
CA ASP A 191 14.38 -36.71 -9.42
C ASP A 191 13.57 -35.42 -9.68
N ALA A 192 13.97 -34.30 -9.10
CA ALA A 192 13.35 -32.99 -9.37
C ALA A 192 13.46 -32.59 -10.85
N THR A 193 14.61 -32.88 -11.47
CA THR A 193 14.86 -32.63 -12.90
C THR A 193 13.98 -33.49 -13.77
N ASP A 194 13.77 -34.76 -13.41
CA ASP A 194 12.91 -35.68 -14.16
C ASP A 194 11.44 -35.25 -14.12
N VAL A 195 10.95 -34.84 -12.95
CA VAL A 195 9.58 -34.28 -12.82
C VAL A 195 9.45 -33.00 -13.64
N ALA A 196 10.44 -32.10 -13.57
CA ALA A 196 10.42 -30.86 -14.36
C ALA A 196 10.49 -31.13 -15.88
N ARG A 197 11.27 -32.14 -16.31
CA ARG A 197 11.39 -32.57 -17.70
C ARG A 197 10.09 -33.17 -18.22
N ALA A 198 9.39 -33.95 -17.41
CA ALA A 198 8.08 -34.48 -17.75
C ALA A 198 7.04 -33.34 -17.92
N GLY A 199 7.03 -32.38 -16.99
CA GLY A 199 6.13 -31.22 -17.04
C GLY A 199 6.44 -30.21 -18.15
N ALA A 200 7.68 -30.18 -18.66
CA ALA A 200 8.10 -29.27 -19.73
C ALA A 200 7.73 -29.73 -21.16
N ARG A 201 7.13 -30.91 -21.34
CA ARG A 201 6.75 -31.46 -22.66
C ARG A 201 5.80 -30.53 -23.44
N PRO A 202 5.82 -30.53 -24.79
CA PRO A 202 4.94 -29.68 -25.60
C PRO A 202 3.46 -30.07 -25.43
N GLY A 203 2.57 -29.10 -25.19
CA GLY A 203 1.12 -29.35 -25.12
C GLY A 203 0.34 -28.41 -24.21
N PHE A 204 0.99 -27.73 -23.27
CA PHE A 204 0.36 -26.74 -22.38
C PHE A 204 1.32 -25.58 -22.08
N SER A 205 0.79 -24.48 -21.53
CA SER A 205 1.53 -23.30 -21.07
C SER A 205 2.46 -23.68 -19.89
N ASN A 206 3.59 -24.30 -20.22
CA ASN A 206 4.53 -24.98 -19.31
C ASN A 206 5.74 -24.14 -18.92
N ARG A 207 5.64 -22.81 -19.04
CA ARG A 207 6.73 -21.86 -18.76
C ARG A 207 7.37 -22.09 -17.39
N ARG A 208 6.58 -22.23 -16.32
CA ARG A 208 7.11 -22.49 -14.96
C ARG A 208 7.94 -23.77 -14.87
N PHE A 209 7.52 -24.85 -15.53
CA PHE A 209 8.29 -26.10 -15.57
C PHE A 209 9.58 -25.93 -16.35
N ARG A 210 9.58 -25.15 -17.45
CA ARG A 210 10.81 -24.82 -18.20
C ARG A 210 11.77 -23.95 -17.40
N GLU A 211 11.27 -22.96 -16.66
CA GLU A 211 12.08 -22.13 -15.76
C GLU A 211 12.74 -22.98 -14.66
N ARG A 212 11.94 -23.84 -14.00
CA ARG A 212 12.45 -24.77 -12.98
C ARG A 212 13.46 -25.74 -13.56
N LEU A 213 13.17 -26.33 -14.72
CA LEU A 213 14.08 -27.25 -15.40
C LEU A 213 15.39 -26.54 -15.78
N ALA A 214 15.34 -25.35 -16.38
CA ALA A 214 16.53 -24.59 -16.72
C ALA A 214 17.41 -24.28 -15.49
N SER A 215 16.80 -23.94 -14.36
CA SER A 215 17.51 -23.75 -13.10
C SER A 215 18.16 -25.03 -12.58
N LEU A 216 17.46 -26.17 -12.65
CA LEU A 216 17.98 -27.47 -12.22
C LEU A 216 19.13 -27.96 -13.11
N LEU A 217 18.98 -27.84 -14.43
CA LEU A 217 20.03 -28.17 -15.40
C LEU A 217 21.28 -27.31 -15.16
N ALA A 218 21.11 -26.03 -14.85
CA ALA A 218 22.22 -25.15 -14.48
C ALA A 218 22.91 -25.58 -13.18
N LYS A 219 22.14 -25.98 -12.14
CA LYS A 219 22.72 -26.52 -10.90
C LYS A 219 23.50 -27.81 -11.11
N GLN A 220 23.05 -28.66 -12.04
CA GLN A 220 23.73 -29.92 -12.39
C GLN A 220 24.87 -29.76 -13.40
N GLY A 221 25.03 -28.58 -14.01
CA GLY A 221 26.05 -28.35 -15.04
C GLY A 221 25.74 -28.97 -16.41
N LEU A 222 24.47 -29.24 -16.72
CA LEU A 222 24.01 -29.86 -17.97
C LEU A 222 23.91 -28.83 -19.12
N GLU A 223 25.05 -28.27 -19.50
CA GLU A 223 25.18 -27.24 -20.55
C GLU A 223 24.64 -27.68 -21.92
N THR A 224 24.91 -28.94 -22.30
CA THR A 224 24.48 -29.49 -23.59
C THR A 224 22.95 -29.51 -23.71
N GLU A 225 22.24 -29.91 -22.65
CA GLU A 225 20.77 -29.91 -22.65
C GLU A 225 20.22 -28.47 -22.69
N LEU A 226 20.83 -27.54 -21.93
CA LEU A 226 20.45 -26.12 -21.97
C LEU A 226 20.60 -25.51 -23.38
N ARG A 227 21.71 -25.78 -24.07
CA ARG A 227 21.90 -25.32 -25.46
C ARG A 227 20.91 -25.93 -26.44
N GLN A 228 20.65 -27.24 -26.33
CA GLN A 228 19.67 -27.91 -27.19
C GLN A 228 18.26 -27.32 -27.02
N ARG A 229 17.86 -27.03 -25.78
CA ARG A 229 16.56 -26.42 -25.47
C ARG A 229 16.46 -24.98 -25.96
N LEU A 230 17.53 -24.20 -25.80
CA LEU A 230 17.60 -22.84 -26.35
C LEU A 230 17.47 -22.86 -27.88
N ALA A 231 18.14 -23.80 -28.55
CA ALA A 231 18.03 -23.99 -30.01
C ALA A 231 16.62 -24.44 -30.44
N ALA A 232 15.89 -25.16 -29.57
CA ALA A 232 14.48 -25.49 -29.77
C ALA A 232 13.52 -24.32 -29.48
N GLY A 233 14.03 -23.15 -29.08
CA GLY A 233 13.26 -21.92 -28.85
C GLY A 233 12.82 -21.69 -27.41
N GLU A 234 13.21 -22.55 -26.45
CA GLU A 234 12.89 -22.37 -25.02
C GLU A 234 13.73 -21.23 -24.43
N GLN A 235 13.15 -20.05 -24.32
CA GLN A 235 13.85 -18.84 -23.84
C GLN A 235 14.30 -18.98 -22.39
N GLU A 236 13.58 -19.77 -21.59
CA GLU A 236 13.91 -20.07 -20.19
C GLU A 236 15.27 -20.79 -20.06
N ALA A 237 15.64 -21.61 -21.05
CA ALA A 237 16.93 -22.28 -21.08
C ALA A 237 18.10 -21.30 -21.22
N ARG A 238 17.86 -20.10 -21.78
CA ARG A 238 18.87 -19.03 -21.84
C ARG A 238 19.29 -18.60 -20.44
N ASP A 239 18.33 -18.37 -19.54
CA ASP A 239 18.62 -17.89 -18.18
C ASP A 239 19.38 -18.95 -17.38
N GLY A 240 19.03 -20.23 -17.57
CA GLY A 240 19.79 -21.36 -17.03
C GLY A 240 21.23 -21.39 -17.56
N LEU A 241 21.42 -21.25 -18.88
CA LEU A 241 22.74 -21.21 -19.50
C LEU A 241 23.57 -20.03 -19.01
N ILE A 242 23.00 -18.82 -18.94
CA ILE A 242 23.66 -17.64 -18.40
C ILE A 242 24.10 -17.88 -16.94
N THR A 243 23.24 -18.46 -16.12
CA THR A 243 23.55 -18.78 -14.72
C THR A 243 24.71 -19.77 -14.62
N LEU A 244 24.69 -20.82 -15.44
CA LEU A 244 25.75 -21.82 -15.49
C LEU A 244 27.10 -21.20 -15.91
N LEU A 245 27.12 -20.44 -17.01
CA LEU A 245 28.35 -19.83 -17.52
C LEU A 245 28.91 -18.77 -16.56
N TYR A 246 28.03 -17.98 -15.92
CA TYR A 246 28.42 -17.01 -14.91
C TYR A 246 29.05 -17.68 -13.67
N THR A 247 28.42 -18.74 -13.15
CA THR A 247 28.95 -19.49 -12.00
C THR A 247 30.29 -20.16 -12.30
N GLN A 248 30.49 -20.63 -13.53
CA GLN A 248 31.76 -21.17 -14.02
C GLN A 248 32.79 -20.09 -14.41
N ARG A 249 32.44 -18.80 -14.33
CA ARG A 249 33.28 -17.67 -14.71
C ARG A 249 33.77 -17.69 -16.18
N ARG A 250 32.95 -18.20 -17.09
CA ARG A 250 33.25 -18.33 -18.52
C ARG A 250 32.77 -17.11 -19.31
N VAL A 251 33.59 -16.07 -19.33
CA VAL A 251 33.27 -14.78 -19.97
C VAL A 251 32.99 -14.95 -21.47
N ASP A 252 33.85 -15.68 -22.18
CA ASP A 252 33.78 -15.74 -23.65
C ASP A 252 32.56 -16.55 -24.12
N ASP A 253 32.26 -17.68 -23.50
CA ASP A 253 31.02 -18.42 -23.78
C ASP A 253 29.76 -17.61 -23.45
N LEU A 254 29.82 -16.79 -22.39
CA LEU A 254 28.68 -15.96 -21.99
C LEU A 254 28.44 -14.81 -23.00
N ARG A 255 29.48 -14.34 -23.70
CA ARG A 255 29.34 -13.38 -24.81
C ARG A 255 28.65 -13.96 -26.04
N GLU A 256 28.77 -15.26 -26.25
CA GLU A 256 28.09 -15.95 -27.35
C GLU A 256 26.58 -16.11 -27.10
N VAL A 257 26.13 -15.90 -25.86
CA VAL A 257 24.71 -15.96 -25.52
C VAL A 257 24.06 -14.61 -25.79
N ASP A 258 23.12 -14.58 -26.74
CA ASP A 258 22.33 -13.38 -27.02
C ASP A 258 21.45 -12.98 -25.83
N GLY A 259 21.38 -11.68 -25.54
CA GLY A 259 20.39 -11.09 -24.64
C GLY A 259 20.99 -10.14 -23.59
N GLU A 260 20.14 -9.26 -23.09
CA GLU A 260 20.54 -8.21 -22.14
C GLU A 260 21.08 -8.79 -20.82
N LEU A 261 20.49 -9.89 -20.34
CA LEU A 261 20.96 -10.55 -19.12
C LEU A 261 22.37 -11.12 -19.29
N ALA A 262 22.69 -11.71 -20.46
CA ALA A 262 24.03 -12.22 -20.74
C ALA A 262 25.04 -11.08 -20.75
N ARG A 263 24.73 -9.96 -21.44
CA ARG A 263 25.55 -8.74 -21.46
C ARG A 263 25.82 -8.22 -20.04
N ILE A 264 24.79 -8.10 -19.22
CA ILE A 264 24.90 -7.69 -17.81
C ILE A 264 25.83 -8.61 -17.05
N ARG A 265 25.67 -9.93 -17.20
CA ARG A 265 26.49 -10.92 -16.48
C ARG A 265 27.94 -10.95 -16.95
N VAL A 266 28.21 -10.64 -18.22
CA VAL A 266 29.58 -10.39 -18.72
C VAL A 266 30.19 -9.22 -17.96
N ILE A 267 29.50 -8.06 -17.91
CA ILE A 267 30.00 -6.85 -17.24
C ILE A 267 30.27 -7.11 -15.74
N ASP A 268 29.32 -7.75 -15.04
CA ASP A 268 29.47 -8.13 -13.63
C ASP A 268 30.72 -9.03 -13.46
N LEU A 269 30.90 -10.01 -14.34
CA LEU A 269 32.00 -10.96 -14.26
C LEU A 269 33.35 -10.31 -14.58
N LEU A 270 33.41 -9.37 -15.52
CA LEU A 270 34.61 -8.57 -15.79
C LEU A 270 35.03 -7.78 -14.54
N GLY A 271 34.05 -7.21 -13.82
CA GLY A 271 34.28 -6.51 -12.54
C GLY A 271 34.79 -7.42 -11.43
N VAL A 272 34.28 -8.65 -11.34
CA VAL A 272 34.74 -9.67 -10.37
C VAL A 272 36.13 -10.21 -10.71
N LEU A 273 36.43 -10.40 -12.00
CA LEU A 273 37.72 -10.88 -12.48
C LEU A 273 38.80 -9.80 -12.56
N GLY A 274 38.45 -8.53 -12.32
CA GLY A 274 39.38 -7.40 -12.35
C GLY A 274 39.85 -7.01 -13.76
N ARG A 275 39.05 -7.30 -14.79
CA ARG A 275 39.40 -7.00 -16.19
C ARG A 275 39.07 -5.55 -16.56
N ALA A 276 39.83 -4.62 -15.97
CA ALA A 276 39.59 -3.17 -16.08
C ALA A 276 39.64 -2.65 -17.54
N ASP A 277 40.55 -3.17 -18.37
CA ASP A 277 40.68 -2.72 -19.75
C ASP A 277 39.43 -3.04 -20.58
N GLU A 278 38.86 -4.23 -20.39
CA GLU A 278 37.61 -4.63 -21.06
C GLU A 278 36.42 -3.77 -20.59
N LEU A 279 36.35 -3.43 -19.30
CA LEU A 279 35.34 -2.51 -18.76
C LEU A 279 35.52 -1.08 -19.28
N ARG A 280 36.76 -0.64 -19.48
CA ARG A 280 37.08 0.68 -20.06
C ARG A 280 36.57 0.76 -21.49
N THR A 281 36.86 -0.24 -22.32
CA THR A 281 36.36 -0.31 -23.71
C THR A 281 34.82 -0.23 -23.76
N LEU A 282 34.13 -0.94 -22.86
CA LEU A 282 32.66 -0.87 -22.79
C LEU A 282 32.15 0.50 -22.31
N THR A 283 32.87 1.14 -21.40
CA THR A 283 32.54 2.49 -20.91
C THR A 283 32.69 3.54 -22.02
N GLU A 284 33.75 3.43 -22.82
CA GLU A 284 34.01 4.27 -24.00
C GLU A 284 32.95 4.07 -25.09
N ALA A 285 32.44 2.86 -25.23
CA ALA A 285 31.28 2.55 -26.08
C ALA A 285 29.94 3.07 -25.52
N GLY A 286 29.94 3.69 -24.34
CA GLY A 286 28.77 4.34 -23.73
C GLY A 286 27.99 3.48 -22.73
N ASP A 287 28.47 2.28 -22.37
CA ASP A 287 27.78 1.39 -21.44
C ASP A 287 27.81 1.95 -19.99
N SER A 288 26.64 2.32 -19.48
CA SER A 288 26.49 2.91 -18.14
C SER A 288 26.74 1.92 -17.00
N ARG A 289 26.47 0.63 -17.23
CA ARG A 289 26.74 -0.41 -16.24
C ARG A 289 28.23 -0.70 -16.16
N ALA A 290 28.90 -0.83 -17.31
CA ALA A 290 30.35 -0.98 -17.35
C ALA A 290 31.06 0.20 -16.66
N ARG A 291 30.56 1.42 -16.87
CA ARG A 291 31.05 2.62 -16.17
C ARG A 291 30.94 2.47 -14.64
N SER A 292 29.82 1.97 -14.16
CA SER A 292 29.57 1.78 -12.72
C SER A 292 30.44 0.67 -12.13
N GLU A 293 30.58 -0.45 -12.84
CA GLU A 293 31.46 -1.55 -12.44
C GLU A 293 32.93 -1.17 -12.47
N LEU A 294 33.37 -0.35 -13.44
CA LEU A 294 34.73 0.17 -13.50
C LEU A 294 35.05 1.05 -12.28
N VAL A 295 34.15 1.95 -11.90
CA VAL A 295 34.27 2.75 -10.67
C VAL A 295 34.33 1.83 -9.44
N GLY A 296 33.43 0.85 -9.34
CA GLY A 296 33.43 -0.11 -8.24
C GLY A 296 34.73 -0.92 -8.16
N LEU A 297 35.31 -1.29 -9.30
CA LEU A 297 36.59 -1.98 -9.39
C LEU A 297 37.73 -1.09 -8.90
N HIS A 298 37.82 0.16 -9.35
CA HIS A 298 38.86 1.10 -8.89
C HIS A 298 38.79 1.35 -7.39
N VAL A 299 37.58 1.45 -6.82
CA VAL A 299 37.39 1.56 -5.36
C VAL A 299 37.92 0.31 -4.65
N ARG A 300 37.57 -0.90 -5.12
CA ARG A 300 38.06 -2.17 -4.53
C ARG A 300 39.58 -2.31 -4.60
N LEU A 301 40.19 -1.82 -5.68
CA LEU A 301 41.64 -1.89 -5.90
C LEU A 301 42.41 -0.72 -5.26
N GLY A 302 41.73 0.27 -4.67
CA GLY A 302 42.37 1.46 -4.10
C GLY A 302 43.04 2.38 -5.15
N GLN A 303 42.54 2.36 -6.39
CA GLN A 303 43.10 3.13 -7.51
C GLN A 303 42.52 4.55 -7.54
N GLU A 304 42.91 5.37 -6.57
CA GLU A 304 42.38 6.74 -6.41
C GLU A 304 42.69 7.66 -7.57
N THR A 305 43.87 7.54 -8.20
CA THR A 305 44.23 8.34 -9.37
C THR A 305 43.28 8.08 -10.54
N GLU A 306 42.91 6.82 -10.77
CA GLU A 306 41.94 6.44 -11.81
C GLU A 306 40.54 6.93 -11.44
N LEU A 307 40.16 6.84 -10.16
CA LEU A 307 38.87 7.32 -9.67
C LEU A 307 38.75 8.85 -9.80
N ALA A 308 39.82 9.59 -9.51
CA ALA A 308 39.91 11.04 -9.68
C ALA A 308 39.81 11.41 -11.16
N ALA A 309 40.56 10.75 -12.04
CA ALA A 309 40.48 10.97 -13.48
C ALA A 309 39.04 10.76 -14.02
N LEU A 310 38.34 9.72 -13.54
CA LEU A 310 36.93 9.49 -13.90
C LEU A 310 36.01 10.59 -13.36
N ALA A 311 36.22 11.02 -12.12
CA ALA A 311 35.41 12.07 -11.49
C ALA A 311 35.59 13.42 -12.21
N ASP A 312 36.82 13.74 -12.57
CA ASP A 312 37.19 14.98 -13.27
C ASP A 312 36.69 14.97 -14.73
N ALA A 313 36.52 13.78 -15.32
CA ALA A 313 35.81 13.58 -16.58
C ALA A 313 34.26 13.69 -16.45
N GLY A 314 33.74 14.05 -15.28
CA GLY A 314 32.31 14.29 -15.04
C GLY A 314 31.52 13.05 -14.59
N ASN A 315 32.19 11.96 -14.18
CA ASN A 315 31.49 10.80 -13.64
C ASN A 315 31.03 11.08 -12.19
N GLY A 316 29.75 11.43 -12.01
CA GLY A 316 29.18 11.73 -10.69
C GLY A 316 29.24 10.56 -9.69
N TYR A 317 29.21 9.31 -10.14
CA TYR A 317 29.38 8.15 -9.25
C TYR A 317 30.82 8.03 -8.75
N ALA A 318 31.80 8.28 -9.63
CA ALA A 318 33.21 8.34 -9.25
C ALA A 318 33.50 9.50 -8.27
N ALA A 319 32.95 10.69 -8.57
CA ALA A 319 33.05 11.88 -7.71
C ALA A 319 32.53 11.62 -6.30
N SER A 320 31.35 11.02 -6.20
CA SER A 320 30.75 10.63 -4.93
C SER A 320 31.61 9.64 -4.14
N LYS A 321 32.10 8.57 -4.79
CA LYS A 321 32.97 7.58 -4.14
C LYS A 321 34.31 8.16 -3.70
N LEU A 322 34.90 9.05 -4.49
CA LEU A 322 36.12 9.74 -4.13
C LEU A 322 35.90 10.66 -2.92
N ALA A 323 34.83 11.46 -2.91
CA ALA A 323 34.47 12.30 -1.77
C ALA A 323 34.25 11.48 -0.48
N GLU A 324 33.65 10.29 -0.57
CA GLU A 324 33.54 9.36 0.57
C GLU A 324 34.91 8.91 1.09
N ILE A 325 35.84 8.54 0.20
CA ILE A 325 37.21 8.11 0.57
C ILE A 325 37.98 9.27 1.22
N LEU A 326 37.93 10.46 0.63
CA LEU A 326 38.60 11.66 1.16
C LEU A 326 38.05 12.05 2.53
N ALA A 327 36.72 12.04 2.71
CA ALA A 327 36.09 12.32 3.99
C ALA A 327 36.46 11.30 5.07
N ALA A 328 36.50 10.00 4.72
CA ALA A 328 36.91 8.95 5.66
C ALA A 328 38.36 9.10 6.13
N ARG A 329 39.23 9.72 5.32
CA ARG A 329 40.61 10.04 5.68
C ARG A 329 40.78 11.39 6.39
N GLY A 330 39.73 12.22 6.41
CA GLY A 330 39.81 13.59 6.90
C GLY A 330 40.63 14.51 5.99
N ASP A 331 40.72 14.19 4.69
CA ASP A 331 41.43 15.01 3.71
C ASP A 331 40.57 16.23 3.32
N GLU A 332 40.53 17.20 4.23
CA GLU A 332 39.72 18.41 4.12
C GLU A 332 40.15 19.28 2.94
N ASP A 333 41.45 19.38 2.69
CA ASP A 333 41.98 20.20 1.60
C ASP A 333 41.60 19.62 0.23
N ALA A 334 41.64 18.29 0.08
CA ALA A 334 41.15 17.64 -1.13
C ALA A 334 39.63 17.77 -1.29
N LEU A 335 38.85 17.65 -0.21
CA LEU A 335 37.40 17.88 -0.25
C LEU A 335 37.05 19.32 -0.61
N ARG A 336 37.78 20.30 -0.07
CA ARG A 336 37.62 21.72 -0.37
C ARG A 336 37.92 22.00 -1.83
N ALA A 337 39.07 21.53 -2.33
CA ALA A 337 39.42 21.70 -3.74
C ALA A 337 38.35 21.12 -4.68
N ARG A 338 37.76 19.97 -4.35
CA ARG A 338 36.66 19.38 -5.14
C ARG A 338 35.35 20.14 -5.00
N ALA A 339 34.98 20.59 -3.81
CA ALA A 339 33.80 21.40 -3.58
C ALA A 339 33.87 22.73 -4.35
N ASP A 340 35.04 23.37 -4.35
CA ASP A 340 35.30 24.62 -5.07
C ASP A 340 35.27 24.42 -6.61
N ALA A 341 35.57 23.20 -7.07
CA ALA A 341 35.40 22.78 -8.46
C ALA A 341 33.94 22.41 -8.83
N GLY A 342 33.00 22.49 -7.90
CA GLY A 342 31.57 22.22 -8.12
C GLY A 342 31.11 20.79 -7.82
N ASP A 343 31.89 20.01 -7.07
CA ASP A 343 31.48 18.67 -6.61
C ASP A 343 30.54 18.80 -5.39
N ASP A 344 29.22 18.76 -5.63
CA ASP A 344 28.18 18.86 -4.59
C ASP A 344 28.34 17.80 -3.49
N THR A 345 28.85 16.61 -3.83
CA THR A 345 29.04 15.54 -2.84
C THR A 345 30.23 15.87 -1.94
N ALA A 346 31.32 16.39 -2.51
CA ALA A 346 32.45 16.87 -1.73
C ALA A 346 32.04 18.06 -0.83
N ALA A 347 31.25 19.01 -1.33
CA ALA A 347 30.74 20.15 -0.55
C ALA A 347 29.95 19.68 0.69
N ARG A 348 28.99 18.77 0.49
CA ARG A 348 28.19 18.20 1.59
C ARG A 348 29.04 17.42 2.60
N LYS A 349 30.05 16.68 2.14
CA LYS A 349 30.97 15.93 3.02
C LYS A 349 31.88 16.87 3.81
N LEU A 350 32.35 17.95 3.19
CA LEU A 350 33.12 19.00 3.84
C LEU A 350 32.30 19.69 4.93
N ASP A 351 31.06 20.10 4.64
CA ASP A 351 30.19 20.73 5.64
C ASP A 351 29.93 19.82 6.83
N HIS A 352 29.69 18.53 6.58
CA HIS A 352 29.53 17.56 7.64
C HIS A 352 30.81 17.45 8.50
N LEU A 353 32.00 17.41 7.87
CA LEU A 353 33.27 17.39 8.58
C LEU A 353 33.46 18.65 9.44
N LEU A 354 33.24 19.84 8.87
CA LEU A 354 33.32 21.12 9.58
C LEU A 354 32.36 21.17 10.78
N HIS A 355 31.12 20.68 10.60
CA HIS A 355 30.14 20.59 11.67
C HIS A 355 30.62 19.67 12.80
N THR A 356 31.07 18.46 12.47
CA THR A 356 31.56 17.50 13.48
C THR A 356 32.80 17.98 14.23
N GLN A 357 33.59 18.86 13.62
CA GLN A 357 34.76 19.50 14.24
C GLN A 357 34.42 20.80 14.99
N GLY A 358 33.16 21.25 15.01
CA GLY A 358 32.75 22.49 15.68
C GLY A 358 33.22 23.76 14.98
N ARG A 359 33.56 23.69 13.69
CA ARG A 359 34.08 24.81 12.88
C ARG A 359 32.95 25.67 12.32
N HIS A 360 32.17 26.27 13.24
CA HIS A 360 30.97 27.03 12.90
C HIS A 360 31.24 28.29 12.07
N GLU A 361 32.41 28.92 12.21
CA GLU A 361 32.78 30.09 11.40
C GLU A 361 33.03 29.71 9.93
N ASP A 362 33.58 28.52 9.67
CA ASP A 362 33.79 28.03 8.31
C ASP A 362 32.46 27.66 7.65
N LEU A 363 31.54 27.05 8.42
CA LEU A 363 30.16 26.83 7.96
C LEU A 363 29.43 28.14 7.69
N ARG A 364 29.65 29.17 8.53
CA ARG A 364 29.08 30.51 8.36
C ARG A 364 29.55 31.14 7.05
N ALA A 365 30.85 31.15 6.81
CA ALA A 365 31.41 31.67 5.56
C ALA A 365 30.83 30.96 4.33
N ARG A 366 30.66 29.64 4.39
CA ARG A 366 30.05 28.85 3.29
C ARG A 366 28.56 29.13 3.12
N ALA A 367 27.79 29.26 4.20
CA ALA A 367 26.38 29.61 4.16
C ALA A 367 26.15 31.03 3.60
N GLU A 368 27.00 31.99 3.97
CA GLU A 368 26.98 33.36 3.44
C GLU A 368 27.36 33.41 1.96
N ALA A 369 28.19 32.47 1.50
CA ALA A 369 28.49 32.26 0.09
C ALA A 369 27.36 31.53 -0.68
N GLY A 370 26.24 31.19 0.00
CA GLY A 370 25.06 30.58 -0.61
C GLY A 370 24.97 29.06 -0.50
N ASP A 371 25.85 28.41 0.27
CA ASP A 371 25.78 26.96 0.51
C ASP A 371 24.59 26.61 1.43
N THR A 372 23.55 26.02 0.82
CA THR A 372 22.32 25.62 1.53
C THR A 372 22.53 24.49 2.54
N TYR A 373 23.53 23.63 2.33
CA TYR A 373 23.85 22.55 3.27
C TYR A 373 24.55 23.14 4.50
N ALA A 374 25.52 24.04 4.31
CA ALA A 374 26.14 24.78 5.40
C ALA A 374 25.11 25.57 6.23
N ALA A 375 24.16 26.24 5.57
CA ALA A 375 23.08 26.97 6.25
C ALA A 375 22.20 26.05 7.12
N SER A 376 21.94 24.83 6.64
CA SER A 376 21.18 23.81 7.38
C SER A 376 21.94 23.29 8.60
N PHE A 377 23.25 23.03 8.46
CA PHE A 377 24.10 22.62 9.59
C PHE A 377 24.25 23.73 10.64
N LEU A 378 24.31 25.01 10.25
CA LEU A 378 24.30 26.14 11.18
C LEU A 378 22.98 26.25 11.96
N ALA A 379 21.84 26.12 11.29
CA ALA A 379 20.53 26.14 11.94
C ALA A 379 20.37 24.99 12.95
N ALA A 380 21.03 23.86 12.71
CA ALA A 380 21.05 22.74 13.63
C ALA A 380 21.77 23.03 14.95
N THR A 381 22.72 23.98 14.94
CA THR A 381 23.62 24.29 16.05
C THR A 381 23.29 25.57 16.80
N LEU A 382 22.25 26.32 16.40
CA LEU A 382 21.87 27.57 17.07
C LEU A 382 21.28 27.31 18.46
N PRO A 383 21.90 27.85 19.53
CA PRO A 383 21.47 27.58 20.90
C PRO A 383 20.46 28.60 21.45
N ASP A 384 20.40 29.83 20.90
CA ASP A 384 19.61 30.92 21.47
C ASP A 384 18.29 31.20 20.73
N ASP A 385 17.24 31.45 21.53
CA ASP A 385 15.88 31.66 21.06
C ASP A 385 15.73 33.02 20.34
N ASP A 386 16.60 34.00 20.66
CA ASP A 386 16.58 35.34 20.06
C ASP A 386 16.97 35.31 18.59
N THR A 387 18.04 34.59 18.24
CA THR A 387 18.50 34.43 16.84
C THR A 387 17.50 33.60 16.04
N LEU A 388 16.91 32.58 16.66
CA LEU A 388 15.91 31.72 16.05
C LEU A 388 14.61 32.51 15.76
N SER A 389 14.15 33.31 16.73
CA SER A 389 12.99 34.20 16.60
C SER A 389 13.22 35.30 15.57
N ALA A 390 14.41 35.92 15.54
CA ALA A 390 14.75 36.96 14.57
C ALA A 390 14.74 36.42 13.14
N ARG A 391 15.30 35.22 12.91
CA ARG A 391 15.29 34.56 11.60
C ARG A 391 13.88 34.12 11.18
N ALA A 392 13.10 33.57 12.11
CA ALA A 392 11.71 33.20 11.86
C ALA A 392 10.87 34.42 11.43
N LYS A 393 11.02 35.55 12.14
CA LYS A 393 10.38 36.84 11.80
C LYS A 393 10.87 37.43 10.47
N ALA A 394 12.10 37.10 10.06
CA ALA A 394 12.65 37.47 8.77
C ALA A 394 12.21 36.55 7.60
N GLY A 395 11.37 35.54 7.86
CA GLY A 395 10.80 34.66 6.83
C GLY A 395 11.57 33.35 6.60
N ASP A 396 12.54 33.02 7.44
CA ASP A 396 13.23 31.73 7.40
C ASP A 396 12.30 30.62 7.93
N LEU A 397 11.73 29.83 7.01
CA LEU A 397 10.84 28.72 7.32
C LEU A 397 11.50 27.63 8.18
N THR A 398 12.81 27.42 8.05
CA THR A 398 13.54 26.42 8.85
C THR A 398 13.69 26.90 10.28
N ALA A 399 13.99 28.18 10.47
CA ALA A 399 14.05 28.81 11.79
C ALA A 399 12.65 28.90 12.44
N LEU A 400 11.59 29.21 11.66
CA LEU A 400 10.21 29.26 12.16
C LEU A 400 9.76 27.90 12.71
N HIS A 401 10.00 26.80 11.99
CA HIS A 401 9.66 25.47 12.49
C HIS A 401 10.39 25.12 13.78
N ARG A 402 11.71 25.35 13.83
CA ARG A 402 12.51 25.11 15.03
C ARG A 402 12.06 25.98 16.21
N TRP A 403 11.65 27.23 15.95
CA TRP A 403 11.19 28.14 16.99
C TRP A 403 9.85 27.70 17.56
N MET A 404 8.93 27.27 16.69
CA MET A 404 7.66 26.70 17.13
C MET A 404 7.85 25.41 17.94
N ASP A 405 8.82 24.56 17.61
CA ASP A 405 9.16 23.38 18.42
C ASP A 405 9.65 23.81 19.82
N ARG A 406 10.55 24.80 19.89
CA ARG A 406 11.05 25.36 21.17
C ARG A 406 9.96 25.99 22.02
N LEU A 407 9.04 26.76 21.42
CA LEU A 407 7.92 27.36 22.14
C LEU A 407 6.94 26.32 22.70
N VAL A 408 6.76 25.20 22.00
CA VAL A 408 5.96 24.07 22.49
C VAL A 408 6.68 23.37 23.65
N GLU A 409 7.99 23.15 23.55
CA GLU A 409 8.81 22.55 24.61
C GLU A 409 8.86 23.43 25.87
N SER A 410 9.01 24.76 25.71
CA SER A 410 9.08 25.72 26.81
C SER A 410 7.72 26.06 27.41
N GLN A 411 6.64 25.64 26.76
CA GLN A 411 5.27 26.01 27.09
C GLN A 411 5.01 27.53 27.11
N ASP A 412 5.77 28.31 26.32
CA ASP A 412 5.63 29.77 26.25
C ASP A 412 4.46 30.18 25.34
N ILE A 413 3.27 30.15 25.94
CA ILE A 413 1.99 30.48 25.30
C ILE A 413 1.94 31.94 24.82
N ASP A 414 2.63 32.84 25.51
CA ASP A 414 2.58 34.27 25.23
C ASP A 414 3.35 34.60 23.95
N GLN A 415 4.54 34.03 23.79
CA GLN A 415 5.29 34.16 22.54
C GLN A 415 4.63 33.42 21.38
N PHE A 416 4.01 32.26 21.64
CA PHE A 416 3.28 31.54 20.58
C PHE A 416 2.05 32.35 20.12
N ARG A 417 1.38 33.06 21.03
CA ARG A 417 0.25 33.95 20.75
C ARG A 417 0.64 35.15 19.88
N ASP A 418 1.85 35.66 20.04
CA ASP A 418 2.36 36.82 19.29
C ASP A 418 2.89 36.46 17.89
N LEU A 419 2.89 35.17 17.52
CA LEU A 419 3.18 34.71 16.17
C LEU A 419 2.05 35.11 15.20
N ASP A 420 2.20 36.23 14.52
CA ASP A 420 1.28 36.66 13.45
C ASP A 420 1.56 35.90 12.14
N HIS A 421 1.28 34.60 12.14
CA HIS A 421 1.40 33.73 10.97
C HIS A 421 0.28 32.70 10.95
N ASP A 422 -0.39 32.50 9.80
CA ASP A 422 -1.55 31.61 9.70
C ASP A 422 -1.22 30.15 10.07
N HIS A 423 -0.03 29.68 9.69
CA HIS A 423 0.46 28.36 10.09
C HIS A 423 0.69 28.25 11.61
N ALA A 424 1.07 29.35 12.28
CA ALA A 424 1.23 29.38 13.73
C ALA A 424 -0.14 29.33 14.41
N ARG A 425 -1.14 30.10 13.95
CA ARG A 425 -2.51 30.08 14.53
C ARG A 425 -3.14 28.69 14.58
N GLN A 426 -2.99 27.91 13.51
CA GLN A 426 -3.50 26.52 13.47
C GLN A 426 -2.75 25.60 14.44
N ARG A 427 -1.44 25.77 14.58
CA ARG A 427 -0.64 25.00 15.52
C ARG A 427 -0.88 25.42 16.97
N PHE A 428 -1.25 26.68 17.22
CA PHE A 428 -1.62 27.20 18.53
C PHE A 428 -2.88 26.55 19.09
N GLY A 429 -3.94 26.40 18.26
CA GLY A 429 -5.16 25.70 18.68
C GLY A 429 -4.90 24.25 19.12
N ARG A 430 -4.05 23.52 18.38
CA ARG A 430 -3.60 22.17 18.75
C ARG A 430 -2.75 22.15 20.03
N PHE A 431 -1.90 23.16 20.20
CA PHE A 431 -1.07 23.32 21.39
C PHE A 431 -1.90 23.59 22.65
N LEU A 432 -2.92 24.45 22.59
CA LEU A 432 -3.84 24.68 23.71
C LEU A 432 -4.60 23.42 24.12
N SER A 433 -5.01 22.60 23.15
CA SER A 433 -5.59 21.26 23.39
C SER A 433 -4.60 20.35 24.10
N ALA A 434 -3.35 20.26 23.62
CA ALA A 434 -2.31 19.42 24.21
C ALA A 434 -1.92 19.83 25.64
N LEU A 435 -2.02 21.11 25.97
CA LEU A 435 -1.77 21.63 27.32
C LEU A 435 -2.96 21.50 28.28
N GLY A 436 -4.10 20.94 27.85
CA GLY A 436 -5.29 20.80 28.68
C GLY A 436 -5.94 22.14 29.08
N ARG A 437 -5.71 23.21 28.29
CA ARG A 437 -6.26 24.55 28.54
C ARG A 437 -7.66 24.69 27.93
N GLU A 438 -8.53 23.76 28.33
CA GLU A 438 -9.87 23.58 27.78
C GLU A 438 -10.75 24.81 27.97
N ASP A 439 -10.71 25.47 29.14
CA ASP A 439 -11.54 26.65 29.41
C ASP A 439 -11.26 27.81 28.44
N GLU A 440 -9.99 28.01 28.10
CA GLU A 440 -9.57 29.06 27.17
C GLU A 440 -9.91 28.69 25.72
N LEU A 441 -9.69 27.42 25.35
CA LEU A 441 -10.04 26.91 24.03
C LEU A 441 -11.56 26.97 23.81
N ARG A 442 -12.34 26.57 24.81
CA ARG A 442 -13.81 26.63 24.83
C ARG A 442 -14.30 28.07 24.75
N ALA A 443 -13.77 28.99 25.57
CA ALA A 443 -14.18 30.40 25.53
C ALA A 443 -13.95 31.02 24.15
N ARG A 444 -12.83 30.68 23.49
CA ARG A 444 -12.52 31.14 22.13
C ARG A 444 -13.42 30.50 21.06
N ALA A 445 -13.80 29.24 21.22
CA ALA A 445 -14.77 28.58 20.36
C ALA A 445 -16.19 29.16 20.52
N GLU A 446 -16.59 29.48 21.76
CA GLU A 446 -17.85 30.19 22.06
C GLU A 446 -17.83 31.63 21.51
N ALA A 447 -16.65 32.24 21.35
CA ALA A 447 -16.45 33.55 20.71
C ALA A 447 -16.37 33.53 19.16
N ASP A 448 -16.58 32.38 18.50
CA ASP A 448 -16.61 32.21 17.04
C ASP A 448 -15.27 32.39 16.30
N LEU A 449 -14.15 32.13 16.97
CA LEU A 449 -12.86 32.08 16.28
C LEU A 449 -12.76 30.77 15.50
N PRO A 450 -12.70 30.76 14.15
CA PRO A 450 -12.82 29.53 13.35
C PRO A 450 -11.80 28.44 13.73
N PHE A 451 -10.54 28.83 13.94
CA PHE A 451 -9.48 27.90 14.36
C PHE A 451 -9.74 27.29 15.76
N ALA A 452 -10.44 28.01 16.65
CA ALA A 452 -10.76 27.56 18.00
C ALA A 452 -11.99 26.66 18.01
N VAL A 453 -12.99 26.91 17.15
CA VAL A 453 -14.12 26.00 16.93
C VAL A 453 -13.62 24.65 16.42
N ASP A 454 -12.73 24.65 15.43
CA ASP A 454 -12.14 23.41 14.90
C ASP A 454 -11.31 22.70 15.96
N ALA A 455 -10.43 23.41 16.67
CA ALA A 455 -9.59 22.81 17.71
C ALA A 455 -10.41 22.28 18.91
N TRP A 456 -11.46 22.99 19.35
CA TRP A 456 -12.34 22.56 20.44
C TRP A 456 -13.18 21.33 20.05
N THR A 457 -13.79 21.34 18.88
CA THR A 457 -14.61 20.20 18.41
C THR A 457 -13.75 18.97 18.13
N ASN A 458 -12.52 19.16 17.64
CA ASN A 458 -11.54 18.07 17.52
C ASN A 458 -11.11 17.53 18.87
N HIS A 459 -10.80 18.41 19.83
CA HIS A 459 -10.45 18.02 21.19
C HIS A 459 -11.55 17.15 21.84
N LEU A 460 -12.82 17.58 21.75
CA LEU A 460 -13.95 16.79 22.28
C LEU A 460 -14.10 15.43 21.58
N ALA A 461 -13.92 15.39 20.26
CA ALA A 461 -13.98 14.16 19.47
C ALA A 461 -12.84 13.17 19.83
N GLU A 462 -11.60 13.67 19.96
CA GLU A 462 -10.42 12.89 20.34
C GLU A 462 -10.51 12.39 21.78
N ALA A 463 -11.06 13.21 22.69
CA ALA A 463 -11.30 12.84 24.08
C ALA A 463 -12.51 11.89 24.27
N GLY A 464 -13.26 11.57 23.21
CA GLY A 464 -14.46 10.73 23.27
C GLY A 464 -15.63 11.37 24.04
N ARG A 465 -15.62 12.69 24.22
CA ARG A 465 -16.65 13.46 24.96
C ARG A 465 -17.79 13.85 24.02
N GLU A 466 -18.43 12.84 23.43
CA GLU A 466 -19.46 13.02 22.41
C GLU A 466 -20.68 13.77 22.93
N ASP A 467 -21.09 13.55 24.17
CA ASP A 467 -22.25 14.24 24.77
C ASP A 467 -22.01 15.74 24.91
N GLU A 468 -20.79 16.15 25.21
CA GLU A 468 -20.42 17.56 25.29
C GLU A 468 -20.28 18.19 23.90
N LEU A 469 -19.83 17.41 22.91
CA LEU A 469 -19.85 17.85 21.51
C LEU A 469 -21.30 18.05 21.04
N ARG A 470 -22.20 17.09 21.34
CA ARG A 470 -23.64 17.20 21.07
C ARG A 470 -24.22 18.46 21.70
N ASP A 471 -24.00 18.67 23.00
CA ASP A 471 -24.48 19.85 23.73
C ASP A 471 -23.94 21.17 23.14
N PHE A 472 -22.64 21.22 22.83
CA PHE A 472 -22.02 22.40 22.22
C PHE A 472 -22.66 22.72 20.85
N VAL A 473 -22.84 21.72 20.00
CA VAL A 473 -23.46 21.89 18.68
C VAL A 473 -24.93 22.27 18.80
N ASP A 474 -25.68 21.64 19.70
CA ASP A 474 -27.11 21.87 19.89
C ASP A 474 -27.37 23.27 20.48
N ARG A 475 -26.49 23.79 21.35
CA ARG A 475 -26.57 25.15 21.89
C ARG A 475 -26.12 26.24 20.92
N THR A 476 -24.99 26.03 20.23
CA THR A 476 -24.33 27.10 19.45
C THR A 476 -24.63 27.03 17.96
N GLY A 477 -25.08 25.88 17.47
CA GLY A 477 -25.17 25.58 16.04
C GLY A 477 -23.83 25.42 15.33
N ARG A 478 -22.69 25.58 16.02
CA ARG A 478 -21.33 25.49 15.47
C ARG A 478 -20.80 24.06 15.56
N GLY A 479 -19.83 23.71 14.72
CA GLY A 479 -19.22 22.37 14.77
C GLY A 479 -20.09 21.23 14.23
N ARG A 480 -21.25 21.52 13.61
CA ARG A 480 -22.15 20.51 13.01
C ARG A 480 -21.44 19.55 12.05
N TRP A 481 -20.47 20.07 11.28
CA TRP A 481 -19.63 19.25 10.41
C TRP A 481 -18.86 18.18 11.19
N ARG A 482 -18.21 18.58 12.29
CA ARG A 482 -17.40 17.67 13.11
C ARG A 482 -18.27 16.69 13.87
N LEU A 483 -19.42 17.11 14.41
CA LEU A 483 -20.38 16.19 15.04
C LEU A 483 -20.91 15.17 14.03
N ALA A 484 -21.31 15.59 12.82
CA ALA A 484 -21.77 14.69 11.78
C ALA A 484 -20.68 13.68 11.35
N GLU A 485 -19.42 14.11 11.35
CA GLU A 485 -18.27 13.23 11.11
C GLU A 485 -18.06 12.21 12.22
N VAL A 486 -18.09 12.64 13.49
CA VAL A 486 -17.99 11.72 14.64
C VAL A 486 -19.13 10.71 14.65
N LEU A 487 -20.37 11.13 14.42
CA LEU A 487 -21.53 10.23 14.34
C LEU A 487 -21.37 9.20 13.21
N LEU A 488 -20.78 9.59 12.07
CA LEU A 488 -20.48 8.70 10.97
C LEU A 488 -19.36 7.70 11.33
N GLU A 489 -18.25 8.19 11.88
CA GLU A 489 -17.09 7.38 12.31
C GLU A 489 -17.47 6.34 13.37
N ARG A 490 -18.38 6.70 14.28
CA ARG A 490 -18.86 5.84 15.38
C ARG A 490 -20.05 4.96 15.00
N GLY A 491 -20.55 5.08 13.78
CA GLY A 491 -21.67 4.27 13.28
C GLY A 491 -23.04 4.62 13.89
N HIS A 492 -23.21 5.84 14.42
CA HIS A 492 -24.48 6.35 14.95
C HIS A 492 -25.41 6.83 13.82
N PHE A 493 -25.65 5.96 12.83
CA PHE A 493 -26.38 6.31 11.61
C PHE A 493 -27.84 6.70 11.85
N THR A 494 -28.49 6.13 12.89
CA THR A 494 -29.86 6.50 13.27
C THR A 494 -29.94 7.94 13.75
N GLU A 495 -28.99 8.38 14.59
CA GLU A 495 -28.91 9.77 15.05
C GLU A 495 -28.57 10.70 13.88
N LEU A 496 -27.62 10.31 13.05
CA LEU A 496 -27.22 11.09 11.87
C LEU A 496 -28.41 11.31 10.91
N ALA A 497 -29.18 10.27 10.63
CA ALA A 497 -30.40 10.36 9.82
C ALA A 497 -31.50 11.18 10.51
N HIS A 498 -31.63 11.10 11.84
CA HIS A 498 -32.58 11.92 12.59
C HIS A 498 -32.24 13.41 12.51
N ARG A 499 -30.97 13.78 12.70
CA ARG A 499 -30.47 15.16 12.58
C ARG A 499 -30.63 15.71 11.16
N ALA A 500 -30.40 14.87 10.14
CA ALA A 500 -30.68 15.23 8.75
C ALA A 500 -32.17 15.55 8.54
N ARG A 501 -33.10 14.72 9.06
CA ARG A 501 -34.56 15.00 9.02
C ARG A 501 -34.94 16.31 9.71
N GLN A 502 -34.20 16.70 10.76
CA GLN A 502 -34.40 17.97 11.47
C GLN A 502 -33.81 19.19 10.74
N GLY A 503 -33.18 19.00 9.58
CA GLY A 503 -32.64 20.07 8.75
C GLY A 503 -31.14 20.34 8.92
N ASP A 504 -30.39 19.48 9.62
CA ASP A 504 -28.92 19.58 9.63
C ASP A 504 -28.33 19.12 8.28
N ARG A 505 -27.98 20.10 7.45
CA ARG A 505 -27.39 19.87 6.13
C ARG A 505 -26.04 19.15 6.20
N HIS A 506 -25.26 19.34 7.25
CA HIS A 506 -23.96 18.66 7.38
C HIS A 506 -24.14 17.17 7.68
N ALA A 507 -25.11 16.83 8.53
CA ALA A 507 -25.52 15.45 8.77
C ALA A 507 -26.02 14.79 7.46
N GLY A 508 -26.89 15.47 6.72
CA GLY A 508 -27.36 15.00 5.42
C GLY A 508 -26.23 14.88 4.37
N MET A 509 -25.27 15.80 4.34
CA MET A 509 -24.11 15.73 3.45
C MET A 509 -23.20 14.55 3.77
N LYS A 510 -22.89 14.30 5.06
CA LYS A 510 -22.07 13.16 5.48
C LYS A 510 -22.79 11.84 5.19
N LEU A 511 -24.10 11.78 5.43
CA LEU A 511 -24.93 10.63 5.06
C LEU A 511 -24.95 10.40 3.54
N ARG A 512 -25.15 11.45 2.73
CA ARG A 512 -25.05 11.35 1.26
C ARG A 512 -23.68 10.87 0.82
N PHE A 513 -22.61 11.44 1.36
CA PHE A 513 -21.25 11.06 1.02
C PHE A 513 -20.96 9.59 1.33
N HIS A 514 -21.51 9.07 2.42
CA HIS A 514 -21.39 7.66 2.78
C HIS A 514 -22.18 6.73 1.84
N LEU A 515 -23.39 7.13 1.43
CA LEU A 515 -24.26 6.33 0.56
C LEU A 515 -23.89 6.42 -0.93
N ASP A 516 -23.39 7.58 -1.36
CA ASP A 516 -23.11 7.95 -2.74
C ASP A 516 -21.87 8.86 -2.81
N PRO A 517 -20.66 8.30 -2.64
CA PRO A 517 -19.44 9.08 -2.70
C PRO A 517 -19.28 9.74 -4.09
N PRO A 518 -18.90 11.03 -4.17
CA PRO A 518 -18.79 11.78 -5.43
C PRO A 518 -17.64 11.31 -6.34
N PHE A 519 -16.81 10.38 -5.88
CA PHE A 519 -15.77 9.70 -6.64
C PHE A 519 -16.05 8.21 -6.63
N ASP A 520 -15.89 7.55 -7.78
CA ASP A 520 -15.94 6.10 -7.95
C ASP A 520 -14.73 5.45 -7.26
N ASP A 521 -14.71 5.51 -5.93
CA ASP A 521 -13.79 4.76 -5.07
C ASP A 521 -14.51 3.49 -4.60
N ASN A 522 -15.16 2.79 -5.55
CA ASN A 522 -15.63 1.44 -5.32
C ASN A 522 -14.40 0.59 -4.93
N PRO A 523 -14.36 -0.04 -3.74
CA PRO A 523 -13.23 -0.90 -3.36
C PRO A 523 -12.99 -2.04 -4.36
N GLU A 524 -13.99 -2.42 -5.15
CA GLU A 524 -13.86 -3.39 -6.25
C GLU A 524 -13.02 -2.86 -7.43
N ASN A 525 -12.96 -1.54 -7.66
CA ASN A 525 -12.11 -0.92 -8.68
C ASN A 525 -10.64 -0.77 -8.25
N ARG A 526 -10.29 -1.03 -6.99
CA ARG A 526 -8.90 -1.09 -6.50
C ARG A 526 -8.20 -2.40 -6.84
N VAL A 527 -8.94 -3.43 -7.27
CA VAL A 527 -8.38 -4.62 -7.90
C VAL A 527 -8.30 -4.35 -9.39
N ARG A 528 -7.08 -4.07 -9.87
CA ARG A 528 -6.79 -3.91 -11.31
C ARG A 528 -7.42 -5.07 -12.11
N PRO A 529 -8.00 -4.82 -13.29
CA PRO A 529 -8.00 -5.84 -14.33
C PRO A 529 -6.55 -6.05 -14.74
N SER A 530 -6.05 -7.25 -14.49
CA SER A 530 -4.87 -7.76 -15.18
C SER A 530 -5.23 -7.92 -16.66
N SER A 531 -4.87 -6.93 -17.47
CA SER A 531 -4.68 -7.07 -18.92
C SER A 531 -3.62 -6.09 -19.37
#